data_AF-A0AAV4LE07-F1
#
_entry.id   AF-A0AAV4LE07-F1
#
_cell.length_a   1.000
_cell.length_b   1.000
_cell.length_c   1.000
_cell.angle_alpha   90.00
_cell.angle_beta   90.00
_cell.angle_gamma   90.00
#
_symmetry.space_group_name_H-M   'P 1'
#
loop_
_entity.id
_entity.type
_entity.pdbx_description
1 polymer ?
#
loop_
_entity_poly.entity_id
_entity_poly.type
_entity_poly.pdbx_seq_one_letter_code
_entity_poly.pdbx_strand_id
1 'polypeptide(L)'
;MTAWQVVSLMVGLVVVLLIIAKILRDPAYAIMRMIKGFIVGVIALLAINWIGTAIHLHIPLNPVTALIAGLLGIPGIAALLVIQIWILP
;
A
#
# COMPACT_ATOMS: atom_id res chain seq x y z
N MET A 1 -15.89 29.18 35.34
CA MET A 1 -16.07 27.86 34.68
C MET A 1 -16.89 27.00 35.62
N THR A 2 -18.00 26.45 35.15
CA THR A 2 -18.84 25.57 36.00
C THR A 2 -18.20 24.19 36.11
N ALA A 3 -18.41 23.48 37.22
CA ALA A 3 -17.84 22.16 37.45
C ALA A 3 -18.16 21.16 36.31
N TRP A 4 -19.37 21.27 35.75
CA TRP A 4 -19.83 20.47 34.61
C TRP A 4 -19.00 20.69 33.35
N GLN A 5 -18.58 21.92 33.07
CA GLN A 5 -17.72 22.23 31.93
C GLN A 5 -16.34 21.58 32.08
N VAL A 6 -15.78 21.60 33.30
CA VAL A 6 -14.47 20.97 33.58
C VAL A 6 -14.54 19.46 33.38
N VAL A 7 -15.60 18.81 33.89
CA VAL A 7 -15.81 17.36 33.73
C VAL A 7 -15.95 16.98 32.25
N SER A 8 -16.76 17.73 31.48
CA SER A 8 -16.92 17.45 30.04
C SER A 8 -15.60 17.56 29.25
N LEU A 9 -14.73 18.51 29.64
CA LEU A 9 -13.46 18.76 28.97
C LEU A 9 -12.43 17.67 29.31
N MET A 10 -12.42 17.19 30.56
CA MET A 10 -11.60 16.05 30.96
C MET A 10 -12.01 14.76 30.24
N VAL A 11 -13.32 14.47 30.17
CA VAL A 11 -13.83 13.29 29.47
C VAL A 11 -13.51 13.37 27.97
N GLY A 12 -13.73 14.52 27.34
CA GLY A 12 -13.38 14.75 25.94
C GLY A 12 -11.90 14.53 25.66
N LEU A 13 -11.02 15.04 26.53
CA LEU A 13 -9.57 14.86 26.40
C LEU A 13 -9.16 13.38 26.50
N VAL A 14 -9.72 12.63 27.45
CA VAL A 14 -9.44 11.20 27.59
C VAL A 14 -9.89 10.43 26.35
N VAL A 15 -11.09 10.72 25.82
CA VAL A 15 -11.60 10.08 24.60
C VAL A 15 -10.68 10.36 23.40
N VAL A 16 -10.25 11.61 23.21
CA VAL A 16 -9.32 11.97 22.12
C VAL A 16 -8.00 11.23 22.26
N LEU A 17 -7.43 11.16 23.47
CA LEU A 17 -6.19 10.43 23.73
C LEU A 17 -6.33 8.92 23.44
N LEU A 18 -7.47 8.31 23.78
CA LEU A 18 -7.74 6.91 23.48
C LEU A 18 -7.85 6.63 21.98
N ILE A 19 -8.45 7.54 21.21
CA ILE A 19 -8.54 7.43 19.74
C ILE A 19 -7.14 7.52 19.12
N ILE A 20 -6.33 8.50 19.52
CA ILE A 20 -4.94 8.65 19.04
C ILE A 20 -4.13 7.41 19.40
N ALA A 21 -4.21 6.94 20.64
CA ALA A 21 -3.50 5.74 21.08
C ALA A 21 -3.89 4.49 20.25
N LYS A 22 -5.17 4.36 19.87
CA LYS A 22 -5.63 3.24 19.03
C LYS A 22 -5.12 3.34 17.60
N ILE A 23 -5.11 4.53 17.01
CA ILE A 23 -4.58 4.78 15.65
C ILE A 23 -3.07 4.54 15.60
N LEU A 24 -2.34 4.96 16.64
CA LEU A 24 -0.89 4.79 16.75
C LEU A 24 -0.45 3.37 17.16
N ARG A 25 -1.36 2.49 17.58
CA ARG A 25 -0.99 1.16 18.07
C ARG A 25 -0.54 0.22 16.96
N ASP A 26 -1.16 0.28 15.78
CA ASP A 26 -0.86 -0.64 14.67
C ASP A 26 -0.46 -0.01 13.31
N PRO A 27 0.11 1.22 13.21
CA PRO A 27 0.62 1.73 11.94
C PRO A 27 1.81 0.90 11.45
N ALA A 28 2.59 0.31 12.36
CA ALA A 28 3.71 -0.54 12.04
C ALA A 28 3.29 -1.79 11.24
N TYR A 29 2.12 -2.37 11.54
CA TYR A 29 1.62 -3.54 10.82
C TYR A 29 1.21 -3.18 9.39
N ALA A 30 0.54 -2.04 9.21
CA ALA A 30 0.15 -1.54 7.89
C ALA A 30 1.38 -1.23 7.01
N ILE A 31 2.38 -0.54 7.58
CA ILE A 31 3.63 -0.22 6.88
C ILE A 31 4.38 -1.51 6.52
N MET A 32 4.48 -2.46 7.45
CA MET A 32 5.14 -3.75 7.21
C MET A 32 4.44 -4.54 6.10
N ARG A 33 3.10 -4.51 6.04
CA ARG A 33 2.33 -5.15 4.97
C ARG A 33 2.61 -4.50 3.61
N MET A 34 2.67 -3.17 3.56
CA MET A 34 3.02 -2.44 2.33
C MET A 34 4.44 -2.76 1.85
N ILE A 35 5.42 -2.79 2.74
CA ILE A 35 6.81 -3.12 2.40
C ILE A 35 6.92 -4.55 1.87
N LYS A 36 6.27 -5.51 2.54
CA LYS A 36 6.22 -6.91 2.07
C LYS A 36 5.58 -7.02 0.70
N GLY A 37 4.42 -6.36 0.50
CA GLY A 37 3.74 -6.31 -0.80
C GLY A 37 4.64 -5.74 -1.88
N PHE A 38 5.30 -4.61 -1.59
CA PHE A 38 6.26 -3.98 -2.51
C PHE A 38 7.38 -4.92 -2.94
N ILE A 39 8.03 -5.61 -1.99
CA ILE A 39 9.11 -6.56 -2.28
C ILE A 39 8.60 -7.69 -3.18
N VAL A 40 7.43 -8.27 -2.86
CA VAL A 40 6.80 -9.32 -3.68
C VAL A 40 6.51 -8.80 -5.09
N GLY A 41 6.00 -7.58 -5.21
CA GLY A 41 5.73 -6.95 -6.50
C GLY A 41 6.98 -6.69 -7.34
N VAL A 42 8.07 -6.22 -6.72
CA VAL A 42 9.38 -6.08 -7.39
C VAL A 42 9.86 -7.43 -7.92
N ILE A 43 9.82 -8.48 -7.09
CA ILE A 43 10.26 -9.83 -7.48
C ILE A 43 9.38 -10.38 -8.62
N ALA A 44 8.07 -10.20 -8.53
CA ALA A 44 7.14 -10.65 -9.57
C ALA A 44 7.40 -9.94 -10.91
N LEU A 45 7.55 -8.61 -10.89
CA LEU A 45 7.86 -7.83 -12.10
C LEU A 45 9.22 -8.21 -12.70
N LEU A 46 10.23 -8.46 -11.87
CA LEU A 46 11.52 -8.97 -12.34
C LEU A 46 11.39 -10.33 -13.02
N ALA A 47 10.63 -11.27 -12.43
CA ALA A 47 10.40 -12.58 -13.01
C ALA A 47 9.66 -12.47 -14.36
N ILE A 48 8.63 -11.62 -14.43
CA ILE A 48 7.85 -11.40 -15.65
C ILE A 48 8.70 -10.75 -16.72
N ASN A 49 9.48 -9.73 -16.40
CA ASN A 49 10.36 -9.08 -17.37
C ASN A 49 11.42 -10.07 -17.87
N TRP A 50 11.96 -10.92 -17.00
CA TRP A 50 12.96 -11.90 -17.40
C TRP A 50 12.39 -12.94 -18.37
N ILE A 51 11.20 -13.49 -18.10
CA ILE A 51 10.50 -14.42 -19.01
C ILE A 51 10.01 -13.69 -20.28
N GLY A 52 9.54 -12.44 -20.10
CA GLY A 52 8.99 -11.56 -21.13
C GLY A 52 10.03 -11.05 -22.13
N THR A 53 11.32 -11.14 -21.81
CA THR A 53 12.42 -10.78 -22.73
C THR A 53 12.28 -11.47 -24.08
N ALA A 54 11.82 -12.73 -24.11
CA ALA A 54 11.65 -13.52 -25.34
C ALA A 54 10.53 -12.99 -26.26
N ILE A 55 9.58 -12.23 -25.71
CA ILE A 55 8.44 -11.66 -26.43
C ILE A 55 8.50 -10.12 -26.46
N HIS A 56 9.68 -9.53 -26.22
CA HIS A 56 9.91 -8.08 -26.09
C HIS A 56 9.03 -7.36 -25.06
N LEU A 57 8.43 -8.10 -24.14
CA LEU A 57 7.54 -7.55 -23.12
C LEU A 57 8.33 -7.11 -21.89
N HIS A 58 8.42 -5.79 -21.69
CA HIS A 58 9.08 -5.19 -20.54
C HIS A 58 8.14 -4.24 -19.83
N ILE A 59 7.68 -4.62 -18.64
CA ILE A 59 6.92 -3.74 -17.76
C ILE A 59 7.91 -2.85 -16.99
N PRO A 60 7.74 -1.51 -16.97
CA PRO A 60 8.62 -0.63 -16.24
C PRO A 60 8.72 -1.03 -14.76
N LEU A 61 9.95 -1.26 -14.26
CA LEU A 61 10.20 -1.52 -12.85
C LEU A 61 10.30 -0.19 -12.10
N ASN A 62 9.17 0.31 -11.61
CA ASN A 62 9.12 1.53 -10.82
C ASN A 62 8.34 1.29 -9.52
N PRO A 63 8.40 2.22 -8.54
CA PRO A 63 7.75 1.98 -7.28
C PRO A 63 6.23 1.80 -7.39
N VAL A 64 5.60 2.47 -8.35
CA VAL A 64 4.16 2.43 -8.58
C VAL A 64 3.73 1.08 -9.14
N THR A 65 4.39 0.58 -10.18
CA THR A 65 4.11 -0.72 -10.80
C THR A 65 4.37 -1.86 -9.83
N ALA A 66 5.48 -1.79 -9.07
CA ALA A 66 5.78 -2.77 -8.03
C ALA A 66 4.74 -2.77 -6.90
N LEU A 67 4.23 -1.60 -6.50
CA LEU A 67 3.15 -1.54 -5.52
C LEU A 67 1.86 -2.14 -6.09
N ILE A 68 1.49 -1.83 -7.33
CA ILE A 68 0.28 -2.37 -7.99
C ILE A 68 0.39 -3.89 -8.11
N ALA A 69 1.51 -4.41 -8.63
CA ALA A 69 1.76 -5.85 -8.74
C ALA A 69 1.80 -6.53 -7.37
N GLY A 70 2.37 -5.87 -6.36
CA GLY A 70 2.53 -6.40 -5.01
C GLY A 70 1.26 -6.38 -4.15
N LEU A 71 0.42 -5.34 -4.27
CA LEU A 71 -0.83 -5.20 -3.52
C LEU A 71 -1.96 -6.02 -4.15
N LEU A 72 -2.08 -6.01 -5.49
CA LEU A 72 -3.14 -6.72 -6.20
C LEU A 72 -2.72 -8.15 -6.57
N GLY A 73 -1.44 -8.47 -6.69
CA GLY A 73 -0.96 -9.79 -7.11
C GLY A 73 -1.19 -10.05 -8.60
N ILE A 74 -1.67 -11.25 -8.93
CA ILE A 74 -1.97 -11.70 -10.31
C ILE A 74 -2.86 -10.70 -11.08
N PRO A 75 -4.01 -10.21 -10.55
CA PRO A 75 -4.82 -9.24 -11.29
C PRO A 75 -4.10 -7.90 -11.51
N GLY A 76 -3.21 -7.48 -10.61
CA GLY A 76 -2.41 -6.26 -10.78
C GLY A 76 -1.39 -6.42 -11.92
N ILE A 77 -0.73 -7.56 -11.98
CA ILE A 77 0.17 -7.92 -13.07
C ILE A 77 -0.57 -7.95 -14.41
N ALA A 78 -1.74 -8.59 -14.47
CA ALA A 78 -2.55 -8.64 -15.69
C ALA A 78 -2.97 -7.24 -16.15
N ALA A 79 -3.37 -6.36 -15.22
CA ALA A 79 -3.70 -4.97 -15.55
C ALA A 79 -2.48 -4.21 -16.11
N LEU A 80 -1.31 -4.34 -15.50
CA LEU A 80 -0.07 -3.72 -15.99
C LEU A 80 0.31 -4.25 -17.39
N LEU A 81 0.12 -5.54 -17.63
CA LEU A 81 0.34 -6.17 -18.94
C LEU A 81 -0.57 -5.56 -20.01
N VAL A 82 -1.86 -5.43 -19.71
CA VAL A 82 -2.84 -4.81 -20.62
C VAL A 82 -2.48 -3.36 -20.90
N ILE A 83 -2.10 -2.58 -19.88
CA ILE A 83 -1.68 -1.18 -20.05
C ILE A 83 -0.45 -1.09 -20.96
N GLN A 84 0.54 -1.95 -20.74
CA GLN A 84 1.77 -1.97 -21.54
C GLN A 84 1.51 -2.36 -23.00
N ILE A 85 0.59 -3.29 -23.26
CA ILE A 85 0.32 -3.76 -24.63
C ILE A 85 -0.60 -2.79 -25.40
N TRP A 86 -1.58 -2.19 -24.72
CA TRP A 86 -2.66 -1.46 -25.39
C TRP A 86 -2.55 0.07 -25.30
N ILE A 87 -1.95 0.60 -24.24
CA ILE A 87 -1.98 2.06 -23.96
C ILE A 87 -0.62 2.70 -24.21
N LEU A 88 0.48 2.02 -23.83
CA LEU A 88 1.85 2.50 -23.98
C LEU A 88 2.62 1.53 -24.89
N PRO A 89 2.43 1.58 -26.23
CA PRO A 89 3.18 0.74 -27.15
C PRO A 89 4.70 0.96 -27.06
#